data_AF-A0A2T6JB46-F1
#
_entry.id   AF-A0A2T6JB46-F1
#
_cell.length_a   1.000
_cell.length_b   1.000
_cell.length_c   1.000
_cell.angle_alpha   90.00
_cell.angle_beta   90.00
_cell.angle_gamma   90.00
#
_symmetry.space_group_name_H-M   'P 1'
#
loop_
_entity.id
_entity.type
_entity.pdbx_description
1 polymer ?
#
loop_
_entity_poly.entity_id
_entity_poly.type
_entity_poly.pdbx_seq_one_letter_code
_entity_poly.pdbx_strand_id
1 'polypeptide(L)'
;MTINAHTRGVSTTEAGLHHSERRPAATPGAGHAASGLGGNAVAHIVQEHCPDLLAAAGVVIEHLDAQAGTWQFSADEGQTWRAIRTDLINRPGNMGLALDRDARLRVLPFGGHRVTGARVAFHTVQRSHGQGSGSYRAYASEDRDGGSRTVTLVLSLAAINGAPPAVHVPRPRNKRAMVQRAAAAAAVSAAGSGLSGAMVMA
;
A
#
# COMPACT_ATOMS: atom_id res chain seq x y z
N MET A 1 16.43 -61.26 -22.14
CA MET A 1 16.38 -61.09 -23.60
C MET A 1 14.99 -60.55 -23.94
N THR A 2 14.83 -59.23 -24.12
CA THR A 2 15.08 -58.48 -25.37
C THR A 2 13.85 -58.56 -26.29
N ILE A 3 13.01 -57.51 -26.17
CA ILE A 3 12.32 -56.70 -27.21
C ILE A 3 11.66 -57.37 -28.45
N ASN A 4 10.43 -56.94 -28.78
CA ASN A 4 10.12 -56.02 -29.90
C ASN A 4 8.66 -56.15 -30.40
N ALA A 5 8.00 -55.02 -30.64
CA ALA A 5 6.99 -54.81 -31.68
C ALA A 5 7.14 -53.34 -32.12
N HIS A 6 7.63 -52.97 -33.31
CA HIS A 6 7.04 -53.08 -34.66
C HIS A 6 5.59 -52.53 -34.68
N THR A 7 5.14 -51.55 -35.50
CA THR A 7 5.60 -50.98 -36.79
C THR A 7 4.64 -49.86 -37.22
N ARG A 8 5.14 -48.92 -38.06
CA ARG A 8 4.45 -48.09 -39.10
C ARG A 8 3.40 -47.06 -38.59
N GLY A 9 3.39 -45.78 -38.97
CA GLY A 9 3.90 -45.07 -40.14
C GLY A 9 2.72 -44.64 -41.04
N VAL A 10 2.42 -43.33 -41.15
CA VAL A 10 1.98 -42.61 -42.38
C VAL A 10 1.59 -41.15 -42.11
N SER A 11 1.86 -40.37 -43.14
CA SER A 11 1.92 -38.93 -43.41
C SER A 11 0.68 -38.04 -43.21
N THR A 12 0.99 -36.76 -42.95
CA THR A 12 0.49 -35.50 -43.55
C THR A 12 -1.00 -35.31 -43.83
N THR A 13 -1.60 -34.25 -43.26
CA THR A 13 -2.56 -33.36 -43.95
C THR A 13 -2.57 -31.97 -43.30
N GLU A 14 -2.51 -30.95 -44.16
CA GLU A 14 -2.61 -29.52 -43.90
C GLU A 14 -3.99 -29.10 -43.38
N ALA A 15 -4.07 -28.02 -42.60
CA ALA A 15 -5.13 -27.00 -42.70
C ALA A 15 -4.88 -25.89 -41.67
N GLY A 16 -4.53 -24.69 -42.15
CA GLY A 16 -4.55 -23.50 -41.32
C GLY A 16 -5.99 -23.06 -41.03
N LEU A 17 -6.28 -22.67 -39.79
CA LEU A 17 -7.41 -21.83 -39.44
C LEU A 17 -7.06 -21.00 -38.19
N HIS A 18 -6.87 -19.70 -38.40
CA HIS A 18 -7.11 -18.57 -37.50
C HIS A 18 -7.35 -18.88 -36.01
N HIS A 19 -6.27 -18.95 -35.23
CA HIS A 19 -6.34 -18.87 -33.77
C HIS A 19 -6.49 -17.40 -33.35
N SER A 20 -7.71 -16.88 -33.46
CA SER A 20 -8.15 -15.69 -32.73
C SER A 20 -8.57 -16.12 -31.33
N GLU A 21 -7.63 -16.54 -30.48
CA GLU A 21 -7.94 -16.82 -29.08
C GLU A 21 -7.73 -15.57 -28.24
N ARG A 22 -8.82 -14.81 -28.18
CA ARG A 22 -9.35 -14.14 -26.98
C ARG A 22 -8.34 -14.04 -25.83
N ARG A 23 -7.59 -12.93 -25.84
CA ARG A 23 -6.89 -12.39 -24.67
C ARG A 23 -7.84 -12.48 -23.45
N PRO A 24 -7.48 -13.18 -22.35
CA PRO A 24 -8.29 -13.14 -21.16
C PRO A 24 -8.34 -11.70 -20.67
N ALA A 25 -9.55 -11.13 -20.66
CA ALA A 25 -9.83 -9.90 -19.97
C ALA A 25 -9.58 -10.19 -18.49
N ALA A 26 -8.40 -9.81 -18.00
CA ALA A 26 -8.16 -9.69 -16.58
C ALA A 26 -9.22 -8.73 -16.05
N THR A 27 -10.19 -9.28 -15.32
CA THR A 27 -10.99 -8.52 -14.39
C THR A 27 -9.98 -7.71 -13.57
N PRO A 28 -10.00 -6.36 -13.56
CA PRO A 28 -9.31 -5.66 -12.51
C PRO A 28 -10.04 -6.09 -11.24
N GLY A 29 -9.43 -7.03 -10.53
CA GLY A 29 -9.78 -7.27 -9.14
C GLY A 29 -9.82 -5.89 -8.51
N ALA A 30 -10.93 -5.57 -7.85
CA ALA A 30 -11.04 -4.37 -7.05
C ALA A 30 -9.88 -4.43 -6.05
N GLY A 31 -8.77 -3.82 -6.44
CA GLY A 31 -7.63 -3.61 -5.58
C GLY A 31 -8.22 -2.90 -4.38
N HIS A 32 -7.97 -3.44 -3.20
CA HIS A 32 -8.11 -2.67 -1.98
C HIS A 32 -7.18 -1.46 -2.14
N ALA A 33 -7.74 -0.39 -2.71
CA ALA A 33 -7.07 0.88 -2.88
C ALA A 33 -6.95 1.43 -1.47
N ALA A 34 -5.83 1.13 -0.82
CA ALA A 34 -5.39 1.81 0.39
C ALA A 34 -5.33 3.29 0.05
N SER A 35 -6.40 3.98 0.38
CA SER A 35 -6.63 5.38 0.06
C SER A 35 -6.05 6.21 1.20
N GLY A 36 -5.10 7.10 0.89
CA GLY A 36 -4.91 8.38 1.57
C GLY A 36 -4.77 8.39 3.09
N LEU A 37 -3.52 8.37 3.61
CA LEU A 37 -3.19 8.67 5.02
C LEU A 37 -3.97 7.84 6.07
N GLY A 38 -4.40 6.64 5.66
CA GLY A 38 -5.29 5.78 6.43
C GLY A 38 -4.58 4.82 7.38
N GLY A 39 -3.27 4.94 7.60
CA GLY A 39 -2.52 4.05 8.48
C GLY A 39 -2.37 2.62 7.96
N ASN A 40 -1.19 2.04 8.16
CA ASN A 40 -0.97 0.64 7.86
C ASN A 40 -1.64 -0.24 8.91
N ALA A 41 -2.17 -1.38 8.46
CA ALA A 41 -2.68 -2.39 9.37
C ALA A 41 -1.54 -2.95 10.23
N VAL A 42 -1.83 -3.30 11.48
CA VAL A 42 -0.87 -3.93 12.40
C VAL A 42 -0.24 -5.16 11.75
N ALA A 43 -1.04 -5.99 11.07
CA ALA A 43 -0.57 -7.15 10.32
C ALA A 43 0.51 -6.79 9.29
N HIS A 44 0.35 -5.68 8.58
CA HIS A 44 1.31 -5.25 7.57
C HIS A 44 2.62 -4.77 8.21
N ILE A 45 2.53 -3.98 9.29
CA ILE A 45 3.71 -3.51 10.04
C ILE A 45 4.50 -4.71 10.58
N VAL A 46 3.81 -5.69 11.18
CA VAL A 46 4.44 -6.92 11.68
C VAL A 46 5.02 -7.74 10.52
N GLN A 47 4.33 -7.85 9.39
CA GLN A 47 4.79 -8.61 8.23
C GLN A 47 6.09 -8.08 7.62
N GLU A 48 6.20 -6.76 7.50
CA GLU A 48 7.36 -6.09 6.88
C GLU A 48 8.58 -6.05 7.83
N HIS A 49 8.35 -5.91 9.14
CA HIS A 49 9.44 -5.66 10.09
C HIS A 49 9.74 -6.82 11.03
N CYS A 50 8.84 -7.81 11.13
CA CYS A 50 8.96 -8.96 12.04
C CYS A 50 8.41 -10.25 11.38
N PRO A 51 9.06 -10.74 10.30
CA PRO A 51 8.57 -11.89 9.52
C PRO A 51 8.50 -13.21 10.29
N ASP A 52 9.11 -13.30 11.48
CA ASP A 52 9.00 -14.48 12.34
C ASP A 52 7.70 -14.51 13.18
N LEU A 53 6.93 -13.41 13.18
CA LEU A 53 5.76 -13.21 14.04
C LEU A 53 4.42 -13.19 13.29
N LEU A 54 4.36 -13.70 12.06
CA LEU A 54 3.20 -13.56 11.15
C LEU A 54 1.93 -14.30 11.60
N ALA A 55 2.10 -15.32 12.44
CA ALA A 55 0.99 -16.07 13.02
C ALA A 55 0.20 -15.27 14.07
N ALA A 56 0.65 -14.06 14.43
CA ALA A 56 -0.01 -13.22 15.41
C ALA A 56 -1.46 -12.86 14.99
N ALA A 57 -2.37 -12.98 15.95
CA ALA A 57 -3.75 -12.54 15.83
C ALA A 57 -3.92 -11.04 16.13
N GLY A 58 -2.92 -10.42 16.78
CA GLY A 58 -2.92 -9.01 17.14
C GLY A 58 -1.65 -8.63 17.92
N VAL A 59 -1.67 -7.45 18.52
CA VAL A 59 -0.58 -6.91 19.34
C VAL A 59 -1.10 -6.22 20.61
N VAL A 60 -0.23 -6.11 21.61
CA VAL A 60 -0.31 -5.07 22.63
C VAL A 60 0.75 -4.03 22.33
N ILE A 61 0.35 -2.80 22.06
CA ILE A 61 1.27 -1.67 22.01
C ILE A 61 1.63 -1.25 23.43
N GLU A 62 2.91 -1.28 23.74
CA GLU A 62 3.48 -0.97 25.05
C GLU A 62 4.08 0.44 25.09
N HIS A 63 4.56 0.92 23.95
CA HIS A 63 5.16 2.25 23.89
C HIS A 63 5.01 2.86 22.50
N LEU A 64 4.71 4.15 22.45
CA LEU A 64 4.74 4.96 21.23
C LEU A 64 5.53 6.24 21.48
N ASP A 65 6.33 6.64 20.49
CA ASP A 65 7.07 7.90 20.56
C ASP A 65 6.12 9.11 20.59
N ALA A 66 5.89 9.65 21.78
CA ALA A 66 4.99 10.79 21.97
C ALA A 66 5.51 12.08 21.31
N GLN A 67 6.79 12.16 20.95
CA GLN A 67 7.35 13.33 20.24
C GLN A 67 7.11 13.27 18.73
N ALA A 68 6.77 12.10 18.20
CA ALA A 68 6.53 11.93 16.77
C ALA A 68 5.23 12.60 16.30
N GLY A 69 4.24 12.79 17.19
CA GLY A 69 2.96 13.40 16.87
C GLY A 69 1.79 12.82 17.65
N THR A 70 0.57 13.14 17.19
CA THR A 70 -0.67 12.57 17.73
C THR A 70 -0.90 11.19 17.15
N TRP A 71 -0.73 10.16 17.98
CA TRP A 71 -0.98 8.77 17.61
C TRP A 71 -2.47 8.43 17.61
N GLN A 72 -2.89 7.68 16.60
CA GLN A 72 -4.28 7.27 16.43
C GLN A 72 -4.35 5.84 15.92
N PHE A 73 -5.43 5.16 16.26
CA PHE A 73 -5.77 3.87 15.68
C PHE A 73 -7.19 3.84 15.13
N SER A 74 -7.45 2.88 14.28
CA SER A 74 -8.78 2.54 13.78
C SER A 74 -9.01 1.04 13.93
N ALA A 75 -10.22 0.66 14.33
CA ALA A 75 -10.68 -0.74 14.40
C ALA A 75 -11.73 -1.06 13.32
N ASP A 76 -12.01 -0.11 12.44
CA ASP A 76 -13.03 -0.16 11.39
C ASP A 76 -12.41 0.20 10.03
N GLU A 77 -11.24 -0.37 9.76
CA GLU A 77 -10.50 -0.23 8.49
C GLU A 77 -10.19 1.21 8.06
N GLY A 78 -10.13 2.15 9.01
CA GLY A 78 -9.80 3.56 8.78
C GLY A 78 -11.02 4.47 8.64
N GLN A 79 -12.24 3.97 8.83
CA GLN A 79 -13.48 4.77 8.79
C GLN A 79 -13.53 5.76 9.96
N THR A 80 -13.17 5.32 11.17
CA THR A 80 -13.05 6.18 12.36
C THR A 80 -11.68 6.05 13.01
N TRP A 81 -11.25 7.14 13.64
CA TRP A 81 -9.93 7.24 14.25
C TRP A 81 -10.04 7.69 15.70
N ARG A 82 -9.38 6.94 16.59
CA ARG A 82 -9.35 7.20 18.02
C ARG A 82 -7.94 7.55 18.45
N ALA A 83 -7.80 8.59 19.25
CA ALA A 83 -6.51 8.97 19.82
C ALA A 83 -5.98 7.91 20.79
N ILE A 84 -4.68 7.65 20.71
CA ILE A 84 -3.97 6.78 21.66
C ILE A 84 -3.44 7.65 22.79
N ARG A 85 -3.72 7.24 24.02
CA ARG A 85 -3.19 7.83 25.26
C ARG A 85 -1.76 7.35 25.46
N THR A 86 -0.81 8.00 24.82
CA THR A 86 0.62 7.68 24.92
C THR A 86 1.14 7.89 26.34
N ASP A 87 0.58 8.85 27.09
CA ASP A 87 0.80 9.04 28.52
C ASP A 87 0.46 7.80 29.35
N LEU A 88 -0.58 7.05 28.96
CA LEU A 88 -1.04 5.88 29.69
C LEU A 88 -0.24 4.62 29.37
N ILE A 89 0.23 4.46 28.13
CA ILE A 89 1.01 3.28 27.75
C ILE A 89 2.51 3.46 28.05
N ASN A 90 3.05 4.68 27.94
CA ASN A 90 4.48 4.93 28.17
C ASN A 90 4.85 5.02 29.66
N ARG A 91 3.87 5.13 30.56
CA ARG A 91 4.12 5.18 32.01
C ARG A 91 4.57 3.80 32.53
N PRO A 92 5.37 3.76 33.61
CA PRO A 92 5.59 2.51 34.34
C PRO A 92 4.27 1.91 34.83
N GLY A 93 4.15 0.58 34.80
CA GLY A 93 2.94 -0.14 35.24
C GLY A 93 2.39 -1.16 34.26
N ASN A 94 3.12 -1.47 33.18
CA ASN A 94 2.80 -2.52 32.20
C ASN A 94 1.38 -2.40 31.65
N MET A 95 0.95 -1.19 31.28
CA MET A 95 -0.32 -0.97 30.63
C MET A 95 -0.11 -0.77 29.14
N GLY A 96 -0.87 -1.49 28.31
CA GLY A 96 -0.73 -1.41 26.86
C GLY A 96 -2.07 -1.33 26.14
N LEU A 97 -2.03 -0.88 24.89
CA LEU A 97 -3.19 -0.81 24.00
C LEU A 97 -3.31 -2.10 23.20
N ALA A 98 -4.43 -2.79 23.37
CA ALA A 98 -4.83 -3.96 22.61
C ALA A 98 -5.20 -3.59 21.18
N LEU A 99 -4.63 -4.22 20.16
CA LEU A 99 -5.07 -4.05 18.77
C LEU A 99 -5.07 -5.39 18.04
N ASP A 100 -6.17 -5.69 17.36
CA ASP A 100 -6.22 -6.82 16.43
C ASP A 100 -5.36 -6.57 15.18
N ARG A 101 -5.05 -7.64 14.44
CA ARG A 101 -4.15 -7.59 13.27
C ARG A 101 -4.63 -6.66 12.16
N ASP A 102 -5.94 -6.48 12.03
CA ASP A 102 -6.62 -5.64 11.03
C ASP A 102 -6.73 -4.17 11.47
N ALA A 103 -6.56 -3.89 12.77
CA ALA A 103 -6.53 -2.53 13.27
C ALA A 103 -5.42 -1.74 12.58
N ARG A 104 -5.69 -0.46 12.29
CA ARG A 104 -4.76 0.43 11.60
C ARG A 104 -4.11 1.38 12.60
N LEU A 105 -2.84 1.66 12.41
CA LEU A 105 -2.07 2.60 13.21
C LEU A 105 -1.64 3.80 12.36
N ARG A 106 -1.75 5.01 12.89
CA ARG A 106 -1.19 6.20 12.27
C ARG A 106 -0.66 7.19 13.30
N VAL A 107 0.21 8.09 12.86
CA VAL A 107 0.68 9.24 13.62
C VAL A 107 0.52 10.52 12.78
N LEU A 108 -0.05 11.55 13.38
CA LEU A 108 -0.16 12.88 12.80
C LEU A 108 1.00 13.75 13.33
N PRO A 109 2.04 14.02 12.52
CA PRO A 109 3.23 14.70 13.02
C PRO A 109 2.94 16.10 13.54
N PHE A 110 3.62 16.51 14.61
CA PHE A 110 3.57 17.90 15.05
C PHE A 110 4.24 18.81 14.01
N GLY A 111 3.61 19.96 13.72
CA GLY A 111 4.16 20.93 12.78
C GLY A 111 5.52 21.45 13.22
N GLY A 112 6.45 21.65 12.28
CA GLY A 112 7.77 22.23 12.54
C GLY A 112 8.91 21.24 12.77
N HIS A 113 8.63 19.95 12.96
CA HIS A 113 9.66 18.92 13.17
C HIS A 113 9.73 17.96 11.99
N ARG A 114 10.95 17.72 11.51
CA ARG A 114 11.22 16.72 10.47
C ARG A 114 11.39 15.35 11.13
N VAL A 115 10.27 14.74 11.51
CA VAL A 115 10.27 13.37 12.07
C VAL A 115 10.59 12.39 10.94
N THR A 116 11.76 11.76 10.98
CA THR A 116 12.19 10.77 9.97
C THR A 116 11.78 9.35 10.35
N GLY A 117 11.61 9.09 11.65
CA GLY A 117 11.06 7.85 12.17
C GLY A 117 10.59 8.01 13.61
N ALA A 118 9.84 7.02 14.09
CA ALA A 118 9.22 7.01 15.40
C ALA A 118 9.37 5.64 16.06
N ARG A 119 9.62 5.63 17.37
CA ARG A 119 9.73 4.39 18.15
C ARG A 119 8.35 3.78 18.40
N VAL A 120 8.22 2.49 18.15
CA VAL A 120 7.04 1.67 18.47
C VAL A 120 7.52 0.43 19.21
N ALA A 121 6.97 0.16 20.39
CA ALA A 121 7.21 -1.10 21.09
C ALA A 121 5.89 -1.84 21.32
N PHE A 122 5.91 -3.14 21.05
CA PHE A 122 4.74 -4.01 21.19
C PHE A 122 5.17 -5.45 21.39
N HIS A 123 4.25 -6.30 21.85
CA HIS A 123 4.37 -7.74 21.69
C HIS A 123 3.18 -8.28 20.91
N THR A 124 3.39 -9.42 20.26
CA THR A 124 2.33 -10.12 19.54
C THR A 124 1.54 -11.03 20.47
N VAL A 125 0.29 -11.28 20.07
CA VAL A 125 -0.61 -12.22 20.75
C VAL A 125 -1.11 -13.27 19.77
N GLN A 126 -1.34 -14.48 20.28
CA GLN A 126 -1.84 -15.60 19.47
C GLN A 126 -3.38 -15.65 19.38
N ARG A 127 -4.07 -14.92 20.26
CA ARG A 127 -5.53 -14.81 20.26
C ARG A 127 -5.97 -13.39 19.96
N SER A 128 -6.94 -13.28 19.07
CA SER A 128 -7.59 -12.02 18.73
C SER A 128 -8.25 -11.39 19.97
N HIS A 129 -8.31 -10.07 19.99
CA HIS A 129 -9.00 -9.30 21.01
C HIS A 129 -10.50 -9.16 20.72
N GLY A 130 -10.91 -9.26 19.46
CA GLY A 130 -12.29 -9.10 19.02
C GLY A 130 -12.86 -7.77 19.51
N GLN A 131 -13.94 -7.83 20.28
CA GLN A 131 -14.55 -6.63 20.88
C GLN A 131 -13.62 -5.88 21.85
N GLY A 132 -12.55 -6.52 22.34
CA GLY A 132 -11.53 -5.89 23.18
C GLY A 132 -10.47 -5.10 22.39
N SER A 133 -10.51 -5.09 21.06
CA SER A 133 -9.60 -4.26 20.25
C SER A 133 -9.81 -2.77 20.56
N GLY A 134 -8.72 -2.06 20.81
CA GLY A 134 -8.73 -0.66 21.23
C GLY A 134 -8.94 -0.43 22.73
N SER A 135 -8.85 -1.46 23.57
CA SER A 135 -8.87 -1.36 25.03
C SER A 135 -7.47 -1.23 25.63
N TYR A 136 -7.35 -0.52 26.75
CA TYR A 136 -6.12 -0.49 27.54
C TYR A 136 -6.17 -1.61 28.58
N ARG A 137 -5.10 -2.40 28.68
CA ARG A 137 -5.02 -3.52 29.62
C ARG A 137 -3.64 -3.65 30.24
N ALA A 138 -3.60 -4.20 31.44
CA ALA A 138 -2.36 -4.65 32.03
C ALA A 138 -1.79 -5.84 31.24
N TYR A 139 -0.47 -5.94 31.18
CA TYR A 139 0.26 -7.08 30.64
C TYR A 139 1.37 -7.51 31.61
N ALA A 140 1.78 -8.77 31.55
CA ALA A 140 2.94 -9.25 32.30
C ALA A 140 4.22 -8.87 31.55
N SER A 141 5.24 -8.33 32.22
CA SER A 141 6.54 -7.99 31.57
C SER A 141 7.57 -9.12 31.59
N GLU A 142 7.58 -9.92 32.66
CA GLU A 142 8.72 -10.81 32.98
C GLU A 142 8.42 -12.30 32.78
N ASP A 143 7.17 -12.69 32.49
CA ASP A 143 6.71 -14.08 32.57
C ASP A 143 6.05 -14.57 31.28
N ARG A 144 6.61 -14.17 30.14
CA ARG A 144 6.06 -14.47 28.82
C ARG A 144 6.77 -15.68 28.22
N ASP A 145 6.13 -16.84 28.29
CA ASP A 145 6.56 -18.04 27.56
C ASP A 145 6.72 -17.73 26.06
N GLY A 146 7.97 -17.86 25.57
CA GLY A 146 8.41 -18.11 24.18
C GLY A 146 7.93 -17.25 23.01
N GLY A 147 6.70 -16.76 23.00
CA GLY A 147 6.02 -16.15 21.84
C GLY A 147 5.48 -14.74 22.06
N SER A 148 5.87 -14.06 23.14
CA SER A 148 5.29 -12.75 23.49
C SER A 148 6.34 -11.72 23.96
N ARG A 149 7.59 -11.87 23.51
CA ARG A 149 8.66 -10.91 23.80
C ARG A 149 8.33 -9.54 23.21
N THR A 150 8.61 -8.47 23.97
CA THR A 150 8.51 -7.10 23.45
C THR A 150 9.51 -6.90 22.30
N VAL A 151 8.98 -6.46 21.17
CA VAL A 151 9.73 -5.98 20.02
C VAL A 151 9.72 -4.46 20.07
N THR A 152 10.89 -3.83 19.88
CA THR A 152 11.02 -2.39 19.72
C THR A 152 11.54 -2.09 18.32
N LEU A 153 10.79 -1.28 17.57
CA LEU A 153 11.13 -0.83 16.23
C LEU A 153 11.28 0.69 16.20
N VAL A 154 12.10 1.18 15.27
CA VAL A 154 12.09 2.58 14.83
C VAL A 154 11.59 2.58 13.39
N LEU A 155 10.37 3.06 13.19
CA LEU A 155 9.67 2.99 11.91
C LEU A 155 9.63 4.35 11.23
N SER A 156 9.77 4.38 9.90
CA SER A 156 9.54 5.60 9.13
C SER A 156 8.06 6.00 9.18
N LEU A 157 7.75 7.27 8.94
CA LEU A 157 6.36 7.71 8.87
C LEU A 157 5.57 7.01 7.75
N ALA A 158 6.21 6.63 6.65
CA ALA A 158 5.55 5.88 5.57
C ALA A 158 5.21 4.44 5.99
N ALA A 159 6.08 3.80 6.77
CA ALA A 159 5.82 2.47 7.33
C ALA A 159 4.65 2.47 8.34
N ILE A 160 4.43 3.59 9.03
CA ILE A 160 3.31 3.76 9.96
C ILE A 160 2.03 4.20 9.21
N ASN A 161 2.09 5.31 8.48
CA ASN A 161 0.92 5.98 7.91
C ASN A 161 0.46 5.41 6.56
N GLY A 162 1.27 4.55 5.94
CA GLY A 162 1.11 4.13 4.55
C GLY A 162 1.60 5.18 3.56
N ALA A 163 1.83 4.74 2.31
CA ALA A 163 2.14 5.66 1.23
C ALA A 163 0.89 6.50 0.86
N PRO A 164 1.04 7.81 0.60
CA PRO A 164 -0.05 8.57 0.01
C PRO A 164 -0.48 7.92 -1.31
N PRO A 165 -1.79 7.88 -1.61
CA PRO A 165 -2.30 7.36 -2.85
C PRO A 165 -1.70 8.21 -3.96
N ALA A 166 -1.32 7.58 -5.05
CA ALA A 166 -0.81 8.30 -6.21
C ALA A 166 -1.92 9.24 -6.73
N VAL A 167 -1.85 10.51 -6.34
CA VAL A 167 -2.76 11.51 -6.89
C VAL A 167 -2.28 11.77 -8.30
N HIS A 168 -3.03 11.30 -9.30
CA HIS A 168 -2.85 11.78 -10.66
C HIS A 168 -3.30 13.24 -10.68
N VAL A 169 -2.37 14.16 -10.44
CA VAL A 169 -2.61 15.58 -10.67
C VAL A 169 -2.54 15.77 -12.17
N PRO A 170 -3.66 16.03 -12.87
CA PRO A 170 -3.58 16.33 -14.28
C PRO A 170 -2.69 17.56 -14.42
N ARG A 171 -1.61 17.44 -15.20
CA ARG A 171 -0.72 18.58 -15.45
C ARG A 171 -1.60 19.76 -15.87
N PRO A 172 -1.48 20.95 -15.24
CA PRO A 172 -2.24 22.10 -15.65
C PRO A 172 -2.01 22.33 -17.15
N ARG A 173 -3.03 22.07 -17.98
CA ARG A 173 -2.95 22.33 -19.43
C ARG A 173 -2.93 23.83 -19.60
N ASN A 174 -1.78 24.38 -19.98
CA ASN A 174 -1.68 25.79 -20.33
C ASN A 174 -2.49 26.05 -21.61
N LYS A 175 -3.76 26.42 -21.46
CA LYS A 175 -4.70 26.64 -22.58
C LYS A 175 -4.16 27.66 -23.59
N ARG A 176 -3.43 28.68 -23.11
CA ARG A 176 -2.81 29.71 -23.99
C ARG A 176 -1.74 29.12 -24.90
N ALA A 177 -0.85 28.29 -24.35
CA ALA A 177 0.19 27.63 -25.14
C ALA A 177 -0.38 26.67 -26.20
N MET A 178 -1.51 26.03 -25.91
CA MET A 178 -2.20 25.15 -26.87
C MET A 178 -2.85 25.92 -28.01
N VAL A 179 -3.51 27.05 -27.71
CA VAL A 179 -4.10 27.93 -28.74
C VAL A 179 -3.00 28.52 -29.62
N GLN A 180 -1.88 28.95 -29.04
CA GLN A 180 -0.73 29.46 -29.80
C GLN A 180 -0.12 28.38 -30.71
N ARG A 181 0.01 27.14 -30.23
CA ARG A 181 0.47 26.01 -31.07
C ARG A 181 -0.51 25.68 -32.19
N ALA A 182 -1.82 25.72 -31.92
CA ALA A 182 -2.84 25.48 -32.94
C ALA A 182 -2.83 26.58 -34.00
N ALA A 183 -2.70 27.85 -33.60
CA ALA A 183 -2.57 28.98 -34.50
C ALA A 183 -1.30 28.92 -35.35
N ALA A 184 -0.16 28.57 -34.75
CA ALA A 184 1.10 28.39 -35.46
C ALA A 184 1.05 27.22 -36.47
N ALA A 185 0.43 26.10 -36.09
CA ALA A 185 0.24 24.96 -37.00
C ALA A 185 -0.68 25.31 -38.17
N ALA A 186 -1.77 26.07 -37.93
CA ALA A 186 -2.65 26.55 -38.99
C ALA A 186 -1.94 27.51 -39.96
N ALA A 187 -1.08 28.39 -39.44
CA ALA A 187 -0.29 29.31 -40.27
C ALA A 187 0.73 28.58 -41.16
N VAL A 188 1.42 27.57 -40.62
CA VAL A 188 2.35 26.72 -41.40
C VAL A 188 1.62 25.94 -42.49
N SER A 189 0.41 25.42 -42.18
CA SER A 189 -0.43 24.71 -43.15
C SER A 189 -0.86 25.61 -44.30
N ALA A 190 -1.28 26.85 -44.00
CA ALA A 190 -1.68 27.83 -45.01
C ALA A 190 -0.52 28.28 -45.91
N ALA A 191 0.68 28.44 -45.35
CA ALA A 191 1.88 28.76 -46.12
C ALA A 191 2.29 27.63 -47.08
N GLY A 192 2.14 26.36 -46.66
CA GLY A 192 2.39 25.19 -47.52
C GLY A 192 1.41 25.07 -48.70
N SER A 193 0.13 25.42 -48.51
CA SER A 193 -0.87 25.40 -49.59
C SER A 193 -0.69 26.53 -50.62
N GLY A 194 -0.15 27.69 -50.21
CA GLY A 194 0.10 28.82 -51.12
C GLY A 194 1.22 28.58 -52.13
N LEU A 195 2.18 27.70 -51.82
CA LEU A 195 3.30 27.37 -52.70
C LEU A 195 2.95 26.35 -53.79
N SER A 196 1.90 25.54 -53.60
CA SER A 196 1.47 24.53 -54.59
C SER A 196 0.56 25.10 -55.68
N GLY A 197 0.03 26.32 -55.53
CA GLY A 197 -0.92 26.92 -56.47
C GLY A 197 -0.29 27.78 -57.59
N ALA A 198 1.02 28.01 -57.57
CA ALA A 198 1.69 28.99 -58.43
C ALA A 198 2.44 28.39 -59.65
N MET A 199 2.30 27.09 -59.96
CA MET A 199 2.99 26.45 -61.10
C MET A 199 2.04 25.85 -62.16
N VAL A 200 1.00 26.56 -62.57
CA VAL A 200 0.34 26.31 -63.87
C VAL A 200 -0.15 27.66 -64.40
N MET A 201 0.62 28.30 -65.27
CA MET A 201 0.16 29.13 -66.39
C MET A 201 1.38 29.78 -67.06
N ALA A 202 2.00 29.05 -67.99
CA ALA A 202 2.77 29.60 -69.11
C ALA A 202 2.73 28.59 -70.25
#